data_AF-A0A9E5QGQ2-F1
#
_entry.id   AF-A0A9E5QGQ2-F1
#
_cell.length_a   1.000
_cell.length_b   1.000
_cell.length_c   1.000
_cell.angle_alpha   90.00
_cell.angle_beta   90.00
_cell.angle_gamma   90.00
#
_symmetry.space_group_name_H-M   'P 1'
#
loop_
_entity.id
_entity.type
_entity.pdbx_description
1 polymer ?
#
loop_
_entity_poly.entity_id
_entity_poly.type
_entity_poly.pdbx_seq_one_letter_code
_entity_poly.pdbx_strand_id
1 'polypeptide(L)'
;MHISEGVLSAPVLLTGGVIAAGGVAIGLKKMDPSKIPEVAVLASAFFVSSLIRIPLGPANVHLTLNGLLGLLLGWMAFPALLVGLTLQALLFQFGGFTTLGVNTVIMGAPSVITYYLLDKLLHKGTKKSAMFAGAAAGVL
;
A
#
# COMPACT_ATOMS: atom_id res chain seq x y z
N MET A 1 -9.54 -3.24 1.07
CA MET A 1 -10.87 -2.72 0.64
C MET A 1 -10.79 -1.21 0.64
N HIS A 2 -11.28 -0.57 -0.43
CA HIS A 2 -11.31 0.90 -0.52
C HIS A 2 -12.63 1.42 0.03
N ILE A 3 -12.57 2.45 0.86
CA ILE A 3 -13.74 3.13 1.38
C ILE A 3 -14.27 4.08 0.32
N SER A 4 -15.54 3.89 -0.04
CA SER A 4 -16.27 4.71 -1.01
C SER A 4 -16.49 6.14 -0.53
N GLU A 5 -16.63 7.05 -1.48
CA GLU A 5 -16.97 8.45 -1.26
C GLU A 5 -18.25 8.63 -0.42
N GLY A 6 -18.29 9.66 0.44
CA GLY A 6 -19.47 10.01 1.25
C GLY A 6 -19.80 9.09 2.44
N VAL A 7 -19.02 8.04 2.69
CA VAL A 7 -19.29 7.08 3.78
C VAL A 7 -18.78 7.57 5.15
N LEU A 8 -17.69 8.33 5.17
CA LEU A 8 -17.00 8.71 6.41
C LEU A 8 -17.36 10.13 6.85
N SER A 9 -17.33 10.36 8.17
CA SER A 9 -17.55 11.69 8.74
C SER A 9 -16.33 12.60 8.53
N ALA A 10 -16.56 13.91 8.48
CA ALA A 10 -15.51 14.91 8.28
C ALA A 10 -14.31 14.76 9.26
N PRO A 11 -14.52 14.50 10.57
CA PRO A 11 -13.40 14.28 11.48
C PRO A 11 -12.51 13.08 11.11
N VAL A 12 -13.10 11.98 10.63
CA VAL A 12 -12.37 10.79 10.22
C VAL A 12 -11.57 11.07 8.94
N LEU A 13 -12.19 11.76 7.97
CA LEU A 13 -11.54 12.17 6.73
C LEU A 13 -10.33 13.07 7.00
N LEU A 14 -10.49 14.09 7.84
CA LEU A 14 -9.41 15.00 8.23
C LEU A 14 -8.28 14.27 8.96
N THR A 15 -8.63 13.43 9.93
CA THR A 15 -7.63 12.65 10.69
C THR A 15 -6.85 11.71 9.78
N GLY A 16 -7.55 10.97 8.91
CA GLY A 16 -6.92 10.09 7.92
C GLY A 16 -6.05 10.85 6.93
N GLY A 17 -6.50 12.03 6.48
CA GLY A 17 -5.71 12.92 5.61
C GLY A 17 -4.41 13.39 6.26
N VAL A 18 -4.47 13.82 7.52
CA VAL A 18 -3.27 14.25 8.28
C VAL A 18 -2.29 13.10 8.47
N ILE A 19 -2.79 11.91 8.87
CA ILE A 19 -1.93 10.73 9.05
C ILE A 19 -1.31 10.29 7.72
N ALA A 20 -2.09 10.28 6.64
CA ALA A 20 -1.60 9.95 5.29
C ALA A 20 -0.50 10.92 4.86
N ALA A 21 -0.72 12.22 5.03
CA ALA A 21 0.28 13.25 4.72
C ALA A 21 1.58 13.05 5.52
N GLY A 22 1.48 12.70 6.82
CA GLY A 22 2.63 12.34 7.64
C GLY A 22 3.38 11.12 7.11
N GLY A 23 2.67 10.04 6.79
CA GLY A 23 3.27 8.82 6.22
C GLY A 23 3.94 9.08 4.87
N VAL A 24 3.31 9.86 4.00
CA VAL A 24 3.86 10.27 2.69
C VAL A 24 5.10 11.13 2.87
N ALA A 25 5.08 12.11 3.78
CA ALA A 25 6.24 12.95 4.06
C ALA A 25 7.44 12.13 4.57
N ILE A 26 7.21 11.14 5.44
CA ILE A 26 8.26 10.23 5.90
C ILE A 26 8.78 9.37 4.74
N GLY A 27 7.88 8.84 3.91
CA GLY A 27 8.23 8.04 2.74
C GLY A 27 9.07 8.81 1.73
N LEU A 28 8.68 10.03 1.40
CA LEU A 28 9.43 10.92 0.50
C LEU A 28 10.78 11.32 1.09
N LYS A 29 10.85 11.64 2.39
CA LYS A 29 12.12 11.96 3.06
C LYS A 29 13.11 10.80 3.04
N LYS A 30 12.62 9.55 3.02
CA LYS A 30 13.43 8.33 2.95
C LYS A 30 13.74 7.90 1.50
N MET A 31 13.15 8.55 0.50
CA MET A 31 13.30 8.18 -0.90
C MET A 31 14.50 8.92 -1.50
N ASP A 32 15.58 8.17 -1.74
CA ASP A 32 16.67 8.64 -2.59
C ASP A 32 16.18 8.70 -4.05
N PRO A 33 16.60 9.69 -4.87
CA PRO A 33 16.20 9.77 -6.27
C PRO A 33 16.48 8.49 -7.09
N SER A 34 17.53 7.74 -6.73
CA SER A 34 17.86 6.45 -7.36
C SER A 34 16.82 5.36 -7.12
N LYS A 35 15.99 5.49 -6.07
CA LYS A 35 14.90 4.57 -5.72
C LYS A 35 13.58 4.87 -6.43
N ILE A 36 13.45 6.03 -7.07
CA ILE A 36 12.21 6.42 -7.77
C ILE A 36 11.75 5.37 -8.79
N PRO A 37 12.62 4.82 -9.67
CA PRO A 37 12.20 3.80 -10.63
C PRO A 37 11.66 2.54 -9.97
N GLU A 38 12.31 2.07 -8.89
CA GLU A 38 11.89 0.90 -8.12
C GLU A 38 10.49 1.11 -7.51
N VAL A 39 10.29 2.27 -6.87
CA VAL A 39 9.00 2.66 -6.27
C VAL A 39 7.92 2.75 -7.34
N ALA A 40 8.22 3.34 -8.50
CA ALA A 40 7.26 3.48 -9.60
C ALA A 40 6.83 2.13 -10.18
N VAL A 41 7.76 1.19 -10.37
CA VAL A 41 7.46 -0.16 -10.85
C VAL A 41 6.59 -0.91 -9.85
N LEU A 42 6.92 -0.86 -8.55
CA LEU A 42 6.12 -1.53 -7.53
C LEU A 42 4.73 -0.90 -7.34
N ALA A 43 4.61 0.44 -7.44
CA ALA A 43 3.32 1.13 -7.45
C ALA A 43 2.48 0.73 -8.68
N SER A 44 3.12 0.58 -9.85
CA SER A 44 2.46 0.13 -11.07
C SER A 44 1.99 -1.32 -10.96
N ALA A 45 2.80 -2.21 -10.37
CA ALA A 45 2.43 -3.59 -10.11
C ALA A 45 1.23 -3.69 -9.17
N PHE A 46 1.25 -2.92 -8.07
CA PHE A 46 0.10 -2.75 -7.17
C PHE A 46 -1.16 -2.31 -7.92
N PHE A 47 -1.05 -1.27 -8.74
CA PHE A 47 -2.16 -0.74 -9.50
C PHE A 47 -2.75 -1.79 -10.46
N VAL A 48 -1.92 -2.42 -11.29
CA VAL A 48 -2.40 -3.43 -12.25
C VAL A 48 -2.96 -4.66 -11.53
N SER A 49 -2.30 -5.14 -10.48
CA SER A 49 -2.77 -6.32 -9.74
C SER A 49 -4.12 -6.08 -9.05
N SER A 50 -4.36 -4.84 -8.59
CA SER A 50 -5.62 -4.47 -7.95
C SER A 50 -6.82 -4.50 -8.89
N LEU A 51 -6.59 -4.46 -10.22
CA LEU A 51 -7.65 -4.56 -11.22
C LEU A 51 -8.05 -6.02 -11.48
N ILE A 52 -7.21 -6.98 -11.07
CA ILE A 52 -7.51 -8.40 -11.18
C ILE A 52 -8.45 -8.79 -10.04
N ARG A 53 -9.68 -9.14 -10.40
CA ARG A 53 -10.70 -9.62 -9.47
C ARG A 53 -10.70 -11.14 -9.46
N ILE A 54 -10.49 -11.72 -8.30
CA ILE A 54 -10.49 -13.16 -8.07
C ILE A 54 -11.77 -13.53 -7.32
N PRO A 55 -12.60 -14.44 -7.86
CA PRO A 55 -13.78 -14.91 -7.16
C PRO A 55 -13.36 -15.76 -5.96
N LEU A 56 -13.82 -15.37 -4.76
CA LEU A 56 -13.57 -16.08 -3.52
C LEU A 56 -14.90 -16.30 -2.79
N GLY A 57 -15.54 -17.43 -3.08
CA GLY A 57 -16.87 -17.74 -2.57
C GLY A 57 -17.91 -16.71 -3.06
N PRO A 58 -18.74 -16.13 -2.16
CA PRO A 58 -19.75 -15.15 -2.55
C PRO A 58 -19.18 -13.74 -2.82
N ALA A 59 -17.88 -13.51 -2.61
CA ALA A 59 -17.24 -12.20 -2.73
C ALA A 59 -16.19 -12.16 -3.86
N ASN A 60 -15.95 -10.97 -4.41
CA ASN A 60 -14.82 -10.69 -5.29
C ASN A 60 -13.73 -9.99 -4.50
N VAL A 61 -12.54 -10.60 -4.43
CA VAL A 61 -11.35 -9.99 -3.82
C VAL A 61 -10.38 -9.55 -4.90
N HIS A 62 -9.51 -8.60 -4.59
CA HIS A 62 -8.46 -8.15 -5.50
C HIS A 62 -7.09 -8.23 -4.80
N LEU A 63 -6.04 -8.37 -5.60
CA LEU A 63 -4.67 -8.45 -5.10
C LEU A 63 -4.16 -7.05 -4.74
N THR A 64 -3.91 -6.82 -3.45
CA THR A 64 -3.44 -5.51 -2.93
C THR A 64 -1.93 -5.41 -2.81
N LEU A 65 -1.19 -6.51 -2.78
CA LEU A 65 0.28 -6.55 -2.63
C LEU A 65 0.84 -5.70 -1.47
N ASN A 66 0.02 -5.29 -0.49
CA ASN A 66 0.41 -4.30 0.52
C ASN A 66 1.61 -4.76 1.35
N GLY A 67 1.58 -5.98 1.89
CA GLY A 67 2.69 -6.47 2.68
C GLY A 67 3.96 -6.63 1.85
N LEU A 68 3.86 -7.02 0.56
CA LEU A 68 5.03 -7.08 -0.33
C LEU A 68 5.61 -5.68 -0.62
N LEU A 69 4.76 -4.69 -0.92
CA LEU A 69 5.18 -3.30 -1.08
C LEU A 69 5.87 -2.80 0.19
N GLY A 70 5.28 -3.09 1.35
CA GLY A 70 5.86 -2.76 2.65
C GLY A 70 7.23 -3.40 2.86
N LEU A 71 7.33 -4.70 2.64
CA LEU A 71 8.56 -5.46 2.82
C LEU A 71 9.71 -4.92 1.95
N LEU A 72 9.42 -4.49 0.72
CA LEU A 72 10.44 -4.01 -0.22
C LEU A 72 10.74 -2.51 -0.07
N LEU A 73 9.72 -1.69 0.17
CA LEU A 73 9.81 -0.22 0.14
C LEU A 73 9.84 0.43 1.53
N GLY A 74 9.43 -0.29 2.58
CA GLY A 74 9.22 0.28 3.90
C GLY A 74 8.28 1.47 3.86
N TRP A 75 8.73 2.61 4.40
CA TRP A 75 7.96 3.86 4.39
C TRP A 75 7.72 4.44 3.00
N MET A 76 8.55 4.11 1.99
CA MET A 76 8.31 4.54 0.60
C MET A 76 7.03 3.90 0.01
N ALA A 77 6.44 2.90 0.67
CA ALA A 77 5.14 2.36 0.31
C ALA A 77 4.01 3.41 0.39
N PHE A 78 4.07 4.37 1.32
CA PHE A 78 3.05 5.41 1.45
C PHE A 78 2.88 6.27 0.19
N PRO A 79 3.93 6.93 -0.34
CA PRO A 79 3.80 7.68 -1.59
C PRO A 79 3.45 6.79 -2.79
N ALA A 80 3.96 5.55 -2.86
CA ALA A 80 3.59 4.59 -3.92
C ALA A 80 2.09 4.25 -3.91
N LEU A 81 1.55 3.90 -2.74
CA LEU A 81 0.15 3.56 -2.56
C LEU A 81 -0.75 4.77 -2.81
N LEU A 82 -0.38 5.96 -2.33
CA LEU A 82 -1.13 7.19 -2.61
C LEU A 82 -1.30 7.42 -4.12
N VAL A 83 -0.23 7.28 -4.90
CA VAL A 83 -0.28 7.44 -6.37
C VAL A 83 -1.18 6.38 -6.99
N GLY A 84 -1.01 5.10 -6.63
CA GLY A 84 -1.84 4.02 -7.17
C GLY A 84 -3.33 4.20 -6.85
N LEU A 85 -3.65 4.56 -5.61
CA LEU A 85 -5.00 4.86 -5.15
C LEU A 85 -5.61 6.08 -5.87
N THR A 86 -4.81 7.11 -6.11
CA THR A 86 -5.25 8.30 -6.86
C THR A 86 -5.62 7.91 -8.29
N LEU A 87 -4.80 7.09 -8.95
CA LEU A 87 -5.09 6.60 -10.29
C LEU A 87 -6.32 5.70 -10.33
N GLN A 88 -6.56 4.89 -9.30
CA GLN A 88 -7.77 4.06 -9.18
C GLN A 88 -9.03 4.92 -9.04
N ALA A 89 -8.99 5.94 -8.19
CA ALA A 89 -10.09 6.88 -8.03
C ALA A 89 -10.37 7.63 -9.34
N LEU A 90 -9.32 8.09 -10.03
CA LEU A 90 -9.46 8.87 -11.25
C LEU A 90 -9.97 8.03 -12.44
N LEU A 91 -9.36 6.87 -12.70
CA LEU A 91 -9.59 6.08 -13.92
C LEU A 91 -10.74 5.08 -13.78
N PHE A 92 -10.99 4.58 -12.58
CA PHE A 92 -11.95 3.50 -12.33
C PHE A 92 -13.04 3.85 -11.33
N GLN A 93 -13.01 5.05 -10.75
CA GLN A 93 -13.96 5.49 -9.73
C GLN A 93 -14.01 4.53 -8.52
N PHE A 94 -12.87 3.89 -8.23
CA PHE A 94 -12.73 3.02 -7.07
C PHE A 94 -12.23 3.83 -5.86
N GLY A 95 -13.03 3.81 -4.79
CA GLY A 95 -12.78 4.62 -3.59
C GLY A 95 -13.44 6.00 -3.68
N GLY A 96 -12.71 7.03 -3.27
CA GLY A 96 -13.18 8.42 -3.27
C GLY A 96 -12.01 9.38 -3.08
N PHE A 97 -12.16 10.62 -3.53
CA PHE A 97 -11.13 11.64 -3.36
C PHE A 97 -11.08 12.15 -1.92
N THR A 98 -12.22 12.25 -1.23
CA THR A 98 -12.21 12.65 0.17
C THR A 98 -11.65 11.53 1.06
N THR A 99 -11.95 10.28 0.72
CA THR A 99 -11.49 9.09 1.46
C THR A 99 -10.06 8.68 1.09
N LEU A 100 -9.41 9.35 0.13
CA LEU A 100 -8.06 9.01 -0.35
C LEU A 100 -7.03 8.94 0.77
N GLY A 101 -7.06 9.90 1.71
CA GLY A 101 -6.20 9.89 2.89
C GLY A 101 -6.42 8.65 3.75
N VAL A 102 -7.67 8.37 4.11
CA VAL A 102 -8.02 7.20 4.93
C VAL A 102 -7.63 5.90 4.23
N ASN A 103 -7.90 5.77 2.93
CA ASN A 103 -7.51 4.60 2.12
C ASN A 103 -5.99 4.43 2.09
N THR A 104 -5.24 5.53 1.97
CA THR A 104 -3.78 5.51 2.02
C THR A 104 -3.27 5.03 3.37
N VAL A 105 -3.89 5.43 4.49
CA VAL A 105 -3.52 4.93 5.82
C VAL A 105 -3.86 3.45 5.99
N ILE A 106 -5.07 3.03 5.61
CA ILE A 106 -5.51 1.63 5.71
C ILE A 106 -4.59 0.70 4.92
N MET A 107 -4.01 1.18 3.82
CA MET A 107 -3.09 0.37 3.01
C MET A 107 -1.63 0.52 3.44
N GLY A 108 -1.19 1.74 3.73
CA GLY A 108 0.19 2.03 4.07
C GLY A 108 0.60 1.57 5.48
N ALA A 109 -0.32 1.60 6.46
CA ALA A 109 0.01 1.17 7.81
C ALA A 109 0.35 -0.34 7.89
N PRO A 110 -0.46 -1.27 7.33
CA PRO A 110 -0.07 -2.68 7.22
C PRO A 110 1.24 -2.88 6.46
N SER A 111 1.50 -2.14 5.37
CA SER A 111 2.77 -2.21 4.65
C SER A 111 3.97 -1.88 5.57
N VAL A 112 3.90 -0.81 6.35
CA VAL A 112 4.98 -0.44 7.26
C VAL A 112 5.10 -1.42 8.43
N ILE A 113 3.99 -1.98 8.92
CA ILE A 113 4.02 -3.04 9.93
C ILE A 113 4.76 -4.27 9.38
N THR A 114 4.42 -4.71 8.16
CA THR A 114 5.07 -5.83 7.50
C THR A 114 6.57 -5.60 7.30
N TYR A 115 6.96 -4.38 6.93
CA TYR A 115 8.37 -3.98 6.90
C TYR A 115 9.06 -4.26 8.24
N TYR A 116 8.57 -3.69 9.34
CA TYR A 116 9.22 -3.85 10.64
C TYR A 116 9.21 -5.29 11.17
N LEU A 117 8.18 -6.08 10.84
CA LEU A 117 8.07 -7.48 11.27
C LEU A 117 8.98 -8.42 10.48
N LEU A 118 9.11 -8.21 9.16
CA LEU A 118 9.70 -9.20 8.26
C LEU A 118 11.04 -8.78 7.64
N ASP A 119 11.43 -7.51 7.70
CA ASP A 119 12.69 -7.01 7.11
C ASP A 119 13.92 -7.75 7.64
N LYS A 120 13.94 -8.10 8.93
CA LYS A 120 15.04 -8.89 9.53
C LYS A 120 15.18 -10.28 8.92
N LEU A 121 14.11 -10.87 8.38
CA LEU A 121 14.17 -12.18 7.73
C LEU A 121 14.84 -12.09 6.35
N LEU A 122 14.71 -10.95 5.66
CA LEU A 122 15.43 -10.71 4.41
C LEU A 122 16.93 -10.55 4.66
N HIS A 123 17.31 -9.85 5.74
CA HIS A 123 18.71 -9.63 6.12
C HIS A 123 19.47 -10.91 6.49
N LYS A 124 18.78 -12.03 6.79
CA LYS A 124 19.43 -13.34 6.99
C LYS A 124 20.07 -13.89 5.71
N GLY A 125 19.72 -13.38 4.53
CA GLY A 125 20.38 -13.71 3.26
C GLY A 125 20.14 -15.14 2.75
N THR A 126 19.27 -15.92 3.37
CA THR A 126 18.97 -17.29 2.94
C THR A 126 17.77 -17.31 2.00
N LYS A 127 17.80 -18.16 0.97
CA LYS A 127 16.66 -18.35 0.05
C LYS A 127 15.38 -18.74 0.81
N LYS A 128 15.50 -19.60 1.83
CA LYS A 128 14.37 -20.03 2.67
C LYS A 128 13.75 -18.88 3.45
N SER A 129 14.57 -17.99 4.03
CA SER A 129 14.05 -16.84 4.78
C SER A 129 13.39 -15.81 3.86
N ALA A 130 13.93 -15.59 2.66
CA ALA A 130 13.32 -14.72 1.66
C ALA A 130 11.97 -15.27 1.17
N MET A 131 11.89 -16.57 0.87
CA MET A 131 10.63 -17.21 0.49
C MET A 131 9.57 -17.11 1.59
N PHE A 132 9.96 -17.37 2.84
CA PHE A 132 9.05 -17.27 3.97
C PHE A 132 8.59 -15.83 4.21
N ALA A 133 9.50 -14.85 4.15
CA ALA A 133 9.16 -13.44 4.30
C ALA A 133 8.19 -12.98 3.20
N GLY A 134 8.42 -13.38 1.94
CA GLY A 134 7.51 -13.08 0.84
C GLY A 134 6.13 -13.71 1.01
N ALA A 135 6.05 -14.98 1.42
CA ALA A 135 4.79 -15.65 1.69
C ALA A 135 4.02 -14.99 2.86
N ALA A 136 4.71 -14.70 3.96
CA ALA A 136 4.12 -14.02 5.11
C ALA A 136 3.65 -12.59 4.77
N ALA A 137 4.41 -11.86 3.96
CA ALA A 137 4.04 -10.56 3.44
C ALA A 137 2.85 -10.61 2.45
N GLY A 138 2.54 -11.76 1.86
CA GLY A 138 1.33 -11.93 1.05
C GLY A 138 0.06 -12.09 1.89
N VAL A 139 0.20 -12.50 3.15
CA VAL A 139 -0.91 -12.67 4.10
C VAL A 139 -1.20 -11.39 4.88
N LEU A 140 -0.17 -10.56 5.12
CA LEU A 140 -0.22 -9.29 5.85
C LEU A 140 -0.52 -8.10 4.94
#